data_AF-A0A089HVH7-F1
#
_entry.id   AF-A0A089HVH7-F1
#
_cell.length_a   1.000
_cell.length_b   1.000
_cell.length_c   1.000
_cell.angle_alpha   90.00
_cell.angle_beta   90.00
_cell.angle_gamma   90.00
#
_symmetry.space_group_name_H-M   'P 1'
#
loop_
_entity.id
_entity.type
_entity.pdbx_description
1 polymer ?
#
loop_
_entity_poly.entity_id
_entity_poly.type
_entity_poly.pdbx_seq_one_letter_code
_entity_poly.pdbx_strand_id
1 'polypeptide(L)'
;MEKMEQLQNLLGLIQHTYAEDAALVLADTDKVLAYLPGKTVDLKIPVGAPVENFKGTVSYTALETKKVQREERGAQNFGVPYISTAVPIMEDDQVIGVMASLTSNNRNIKLQEGAQELSSLVEEMTATSEEVTRSAEGTTERLDQLAEHTLTMLSEIESSFQILTSVKHIADQSHLLGLNAAIEAARAGEQGLGFGVVATEIRKLGATSGDLANHIHEQMEAMKQSITQMNQSVQDIREFARHQALSMQELNRAYVHIAGTANDLSNLH
;
A
#
# COMPACT_ATOMS: atom_id res chain seq x y z
N MET A 1 -22.34 -61.34 6.44
CA MET A 1 -20.87 -61.42 6.66
C MET A 1 -20.08 -61.10 5.39
N GLU A 2 -20.46 -61.63 4.23
CA GLU A 2 -19.73 -61.41 2.96
C GLU A 2 -19.54 -59.92 2.60
N LYS A 3 -20.56 -59.07 2.84
CA LYS A 3 -20.50 -57.63 2.54
C LYS A 3 -19.47 -56.85 3.37
N MET A 4 -19.34 -57.16 4.66
CA MET A 4 -18.37 -56.49 5.55
C MET A 4 -16.94 -56.90 5.22
N GLU A 5 -16.73 -58.17 4.89
CA GLU A 5 -15.43 -58.70 4.47
C GLU A 5 -14.99 -58.09 3.12
N GLN A 6 -15.90 -57.96 2.17
CA GLN A 6 -15.65 -57.26 0.90
C GLN A 6 -15.28 -55.79 1.12
N LEU A 7 -16.02 -55.06 1.97
CA LEU A 7 -15.69 -53.67 2.30
C LEU A 7 -14.34 -53.53 3.00
N GLN A 8 -14.01 -54.46 3.89
CA GLN A 8 -12.70 -54.51 4.55
C GLN A 8 -11.56 -54.66 3.53
N ASN A 9 -11.73 -55.54 2.54
CA ASN A 9 -10.74 -55.74 1.48
C ASN A 9 -10.60 -54.52 0.54
N LEU A 10 -11.69 -53.76 0.35
CA LEU A 10 -11.70 -52.55 -0.48
C LEU A 10 -11.26 -51.29 0.25
N LEU A 11 -11.14 -51.32 1.59
CA LEU A 11 -10.91 -50.14 2.42
C LEU A 11 -9.64 -49.38 1.99
N GLY A 12 -8.57 -50.11 1.64
CA GLY A 12 -7.32 -49.51 1.15
C GLY A 12 -7.51 -48.78 -0.18
N LEU A 13 -8.24 -49.37 -1.12
CA LEU A 13 -8.57 -48.73 -2.40
C LEU A 13 -9.42 -47.47 -2.17
N ILE A 14 -10.43 -47.57 -1.29
CA ILE A 14 -11.30 -46.45 -0.93
C ILE A 14 -10.47 -45.30 -0.35
N GLN A 15 -9.53 -45.57 0.56
CA GLN A 15 -8.66 -44.54 1.15
C GLN A 15 -7.87 -43.78 0.07
N HIS A 16 -7.38 -44.48 -0.96
CA HIS A 16 -6.64 -43.86 -2.06
C HIS A 16 -7.51 -43.00 -3.00
N THR A 17 -8.85 -43.07 -2.90
CA THR A 17 -9.75 -42.20 -3.66
C THR A 17 -9.92 -40.81 -3.03
N TYR A 18 -9.54 -40.63 -1.76
CA TYR A 18 -9.63 -39.35 -1.09
C TYR A 18 -8.54 -38.40 -1.60
N ALA A 19 -8.95 -37.18 -1.96
CA ALA A 19 -8.02 -36.12 -2.37
C ALA A 19 -7.22 -35.57 -1.18
N GLU A 20 -7.79 -35.64 0.02
CA GLU A 20 -7.16 -35.20 1.25
C GLU A 20 -6.68 -36.38 2.10
N ASP A 21 -5.83 -36.09 3.07
CA ASP A 21 -5.38 -37.09 4.01
C ASP A 21 -6.55 -37.62 4.85
N ALA A 22 -6.81 -38.93 4.74
CA ALA A 22 -7.97 -39.57 5.28
C ALA A 22 -7.60 -40.82 6.10
N ALA A 23 -8.16 -40.96 7.29
CA ALA A 23 -8.23 -42.24 8.00
C ALA A 23 -9.61 -42.88 7.78
N LEU A 24 -9.64 -44.20 7.66
CA LEU A 24 -10.89 -44.95 7.53
C LEU A 24 -11.07 -45.93 8.68
N VAL A 25 -12.31 -46.05 9.15
CA VAL A 25 -12.74 -47.00 10.17
C VAL A 25 -13.87 -47.83 9.59
N LEU A 26 -13.78 -49.14 9.78
CA LEU A 26 -14.88 -50.07 9.51
C LEU A 26 -15.19 -50.82 10.80
N ALA A 27 -16.45 -50.82 11.22
CA ALA A 27 -16.92 -51.56 12.39
C ALA A 27 -18.21 -52.31 12.04
N ASP A 28 -18.42 -53.47 12.64
CA ASP A 28 -19.74 -54.10 12.70
C ASP A 28 -20.55 -53.51 13.87
N THR A 29 -21.62 -54.17 14.30
CA THR A 29 -22.43 -53.71 15.44
C THR A 29 -21.75 -53.93 16.79
N ASP A 30 -20.70 -54.74 16.85
CA ASP A 30 -20.11 -55.22 18.10
C ASP A 30 -18.72 -54.60 18.33
N LYS A 31 -17.89 -54.53 17.29
CA LYS A 31 -16.47 -54.15 17.36
C LYS A 31 -15.93 -53.50 16.08
N VAL A 32 -14.78 -52.85 16.22
CA VAL A 32 -13.99 -52.35 15.08
C VAL A 32 -13.39 -53.52 14.30
N LEU A 33 -13.65 -53.57 12.99
CA LEU A 33 -13.13 -54.59 12.07
C LEU A 33 -11.82 -54.18 11.40
N ALA A 34 -11.71 -52.90 11.03
CA ALA A 34 -10.52 -52.37 10.38
C ALA A 34 -10.33 -50.89 10.68
N TYR A 35 -9.06 -50.48 10.72
CA TYR A 35 -8.65 -49.10 10.82
C TYR A 35 -7.47 -48.87 9.87
N LEU A 36 -7.61 -47.91 8.96
CA LEU A 36 -6.54 -47.43 8.11
C LEU A 36 -6.20 -46.00 8.55
N PRO A 37 -5.00 -45.76 9.11
CA PRO A 37 -4.60 -44.43 9.54
C PRO A 37 -4.31 -43.52 8.33
N GLY A 38 -4.56 -42.23 8.48
CA GLY A 38 -4.02 -41.19 7.61
C GLY A 38 -2.57 -40.85 8.00
N LYS A 39 -1.93 -39.97 7.22
CA LYS A 39 -0.58 -39.46 7.48
C LYS A 39 -0.52 -38.47 8.63
N THR A 40 -1.52 -37.59 8.70
CA THR A 40 -1.70 -36.52 9.69
C THR A 40 -2.88 -36.82 10.59
N VAL A 41 -3.95 -37.44 10.08
CA VAL A 41 -5.09 -37.88 10.90
C VAL A 41 -4.90 -39.34 11.31
N ASP A 42 -4.29 -39.55 12.48
CA ASP A 42 -4.17 -40.89 13.08
C ASP A 42 -4.69 -40.89 14.53
N LEU A 43 -5.91 -41.41 14.70
CA LEU A 43 -6.56 -41.55 16.01
C LEU A 43 -6.17 -42.83 16.76
N LYS A 44 -5.35 -43.69 16.14
CA LYS A 44 -4.88 -44.97 16.73
C LYS A 44 -6.02 -45.86 17.23
N ILE A 45 -7.06 -46.00 16.42
CA ILE A 45 -8.26 -46.77 16.79
C ILE A 45 -7.91 -48.26 16.85
N PRO A 46 -8.12 -48.93 18.00
CA PRO A 46 -7.78 -50.34 18.15
C PRO A 46 -8.76 -51.25 17.40
N VAL A 47 -8.23 -52.07 16.48
CA VAL A 47 -9.01 -53.13 15.83
C VAL A 47 -9.44 -54.17 16.88
N GLY A 48 -10.71 -54.56 16.83
CA GLY A 48 -11.34 -55.45 17.81
C GLY A 48 -11.92 -54.74 19.04
N ALA A 49 -11.74 -53.43 19.19
CA ALA A 49 -12.34 -52.68 20.28
C ALA A 49 -13.88 -52.67 20.18
N PRO A 50 -14.61 -52.85 21.30
CA PRO A 50 -16.06 -52.78 21.31
C PRO A 50 -16.58 -51.43 20.81
N VAL A 51 -17.63 -51.44 19.98
CA VAL A 51 -18.26 -50.23 19.45
C VAL A 51 -18.83 -49.34 20.55
N GLU A 52 -19.26 -49.93 21.67
CA GLU A 52 -19.76 -49.21 22.85
C GLU A 52 -18.74 -48.20 23.43
N ASN A 53 -17.43 -48.44 23.24
CA ASN A 53 -16.39 -47.52 23.69
C ASN A 53 -16.40 -46.18 22.93
N PHE A 54 -17.09 -46.11 21.80
CA PHE A 54 -17.15 -44.95 20.92
C PHE A 54 -18.49 -44.21 21.01
N LYS A 55 -19.24 -44.38 22.11
CA LYS A 55 -20.45 -43.58 22.41
C LYS A 55 -20.14 -42.08 22.33
N GLY A 56 -21.01 -41.33 21.65
CA GLY A 56 -20.82 -39.90 21.39
C GLY A 56 -19.90 -39.57 20.20
N THR A 57 -19.48 -40.56 19.41
CA THR A 57 -18.86 -40.34 18.09
C THR A 57 -19.90 -40.41 16.98
N VAL A 58 -19.61 -39.79 15.83
CA VAL A 58 -20.46 -39.90 14.63
C VAL A 58 -20.69 -41.35 14.19
N SER A 59 -19.70 -42.23 14.37
CA SER A 59 -19.79 -43.65 14.00
C SER A 59 -20.85 -44.36 14.83
N TYR A 60 -20.84 -44.15 16.15
CA TYR A 60 -21.83 -44.74 17.04
C TYR A 60 -23.23 -44.14 16.80
N THR A 61 -23.33 -42.82 16.62
CA THR A 61 -24.60 -42.16 16.29
C THR A 61 -25.17 -42.63 14.95
N ALA A 62 -24.33 -42.89 13.94
CA ALA A 62 -24.77 -43.42 12.65
C ALA A 62 -25.36 -44.83 12.78
N LEU A 63 -24.76 -45.69 13.63
CA LEU A 63 -25.29 -47.02 13.94
C LEU A 63 -26.67 -46.96 14.59
N GLU A 64 -26.87 -46.06 15.56
CA GLU A 64 -28.16 -45.92 16.28
C GLU A 64 -29.25 -45.28 15.40
N THR A 65 -28.89 -44.22 14.67
CA THR A 65 -29.86 -43.41 13.93
C THR A 65 -30.19 -43.95 12.54
N LYS A 66 -29.39 -44.90 12.03
CA LYS A 66 -29.44 -45.38 10.64
C LYS A 66 -29.29 -44.25 9.59
N LYS A 67 -28.68 -43.13 9.97
CA LYS A 67 -28.47 -41.96 9.10
C LYS A 67 -26.99 -41.64 9.00
N VAL A 68 -26.61 -41.05 7.87
CA VAL A 68 -25.27 -40.48 7.69
C VAL A 68 -25.08 -39.38 8.73
N GLN A 69 -23.96 -39.42 9.44
CA GLN A 69 -23.57 -38.42 10.42
C GLN A 69 -22.28 -37.75 9.97
N ARG A 70 -22.22 -36.42 10.08
CA ARG A 70 -21.03 -35.63 9.78
C ARG A 70 -20.82 -34.62 10.88
N GLU A 71 -19.60 -34.55 11.41
CA GLU A 71 -19.22 -33.63 12.47
C GLU A 71 -17.79 -33.14 12.23
N GLU A 72 -17.58 -31.84 12.39
CA GLU A 72 -16.26 -31.26 12.45
C GLU A 72 -15.77 -31.25 13.90
N ARG A 73 -14.54 -31.73 14.12
CA ARG A 73 -13.92 -31.76 15.44
C ARG A 73 -12.62 -30.99 15.42
N GLY A 74 -12.46 -30.10 16.40
CA GLY A 74 -11.22 -29.39 16.65
C GLY A 74 -10.12 -30.32 17.19
N ALA A 75 -8.90 -29.78 17.29
CA ALA A 75 -7.72 -30.53 17.75
C ALA A 75 -7.73 -30.94 19.24
N GLN A 76 -8.71 -30.48 20.02
CA GLN A 76 -8.74 -30.56 21.49
C GLN A 76 -8.60 -31.98 22.06
N ASN A 77 -9.16 -32.98 21.37
CA ASN A 77 -9.20 -34.37 21.85
C ASN A 77 -8.13 -35.28 21.23
N PHE A 78 -7.65 -34.95 20.02
CA PHE A 78 -6.84 -35.86 19.21
C PHE A 78 -5.60 -35.20 18.57
N GLY A 79 -5.33 -33.94 18.90
CA GLY A 79 -4.16 -33.18 18.43
C GLY A 79 -4.25 -32.68 16.99
N VAL A 80 -5.24 -33.12 16.21
CA VAL A 80 -5.47 -32.71 14.82
C VAL A 80 -6.94 -32.40 14.58
N PRO A 81 -7.27 -31.29 13.90
CA PRO A 81 -8.64 -31.00 13.50
C PRO A 81 -9.04 -31.88 12.30
N TYR A 82 -10.23 -32.46 12.35
CA TYR A 82 -10.72 -33.35 11.30
C TYR A 82 -12.23 -33.25 11.13
N ILE A 83 -12.69 -33.59 9.95
CA ILE A 83 -14.10 -33.82 9.66
C ILE A 83 -14.31 -35.34 9.67
N SER A 84 -15.22 -35.81 10.51
CA SER A 84 -15.61 -37.21 10.55
C SER A 84 -16.96 -37.38 9.89
N THR A 85 -17.04 -38.26 8.91
CA THR A 85 -18.29 -38.66 8.25
C THR A 85 -18.48 -40.15 8.43
N ALA A 86 -19.58 -40.54 9.07
CA ALA A 86 -19.96 -41.93 9.28
C ALA A 86 -21.20 -42.29 8.47
N VAL A 87 -21.10 -43.38 7.73
CA VAL A 87 -22.16 -43.93 6.88
C VAL A 87 -22.55 -45.31 7.43
N PRO A 88 -23.81 -45.52 7.85
CA PRO A 88 -24.26 -46.82 8.29
C PRO A 88 -24.33 -47.78 7.10
N ILE A 89 -23.92 -49.02 7.32
CA ILE A 89 -23.93 -50.08 6.32
C ILE A 89 -25.21 -50.89 6.54
N MET A 90 -26.06 -50.91 5.52
CA MET A 90 -27.40 -51.51 5.58
C MET A 90 -27.46 -52.85 4.85
N GLU A 91 -28.19 -53.82 5.40
CA GLU A 91 -28.60 -55.09 4.77
C GLU A 91 -30.03 -55.40 5.25
N ASP A 92 -30.98 -55.57 4.32
CA ASP A 92 -32.41 -55.81 4.62
C ASP A 92 -33.02 -54.88 5.69
N ASP A 93 -32.81 -53.56 5.54
CA ASP A 93 -33.24 -52.49 6.48
C ASP A 93 -32.63 -52.55 7.91
N GLN A 94 -31.68 -53.44 8.12
CA GLN A 94 -30.89 -53.55 9.34
C GLN A 94 -29.50 -52.93 9.16
N VAL A 95 -29.02 -52.27 10.21
CA VAL A 95 -27.64 -51.79 10.27
C VAL A 95 -26.76 -52.97 10.65
N ILE A 96 -25.83 -53.33 9.77
CA ILE A 96 -24.86 -54.42 10.00
C ILE A 96 -23.47 -53.90 10.35
N GLY A 97 -23.27 -52.58 10.30
CA GLY A 97 -22.01 -51.94 10.59
C GLY A 97 -21.99 -50.47 10.21
N VAL A 98 -20.82 -49.84 10.32
CA VAL A 98 -20.58 -48.45 9.95
C VAL A 98 -19.20 -48.31 9.32
N MET A 99 -19.13 -47.49 8.27
CA MET A 99 -17.87 -47.01 7.74
C MET A 99 -17.75 -45.53 8.07
N ALA A 100 -16.63 -45.12 8.66
CA ALA A 100 -16.35 -43.72 8.92
C ALA A 100 -15.05 -43.29 8.25
N SER A 101 -15.05 -42.08 7.70
CA SER A 101 -13.86 -41.42 7.20
C SER A 101 -13.56 -40.20 8.04
N LEU A 102 -12.28 -40.01 8.37
CA LEU A 102 -11.78 -38.83 9.06
C LEU A 102 -10.81 -38.12 8.13
N THR A 103 -11.18 -36.95 7.63
CA THR A 103 -10.35 -36.14 6.72
C THR A 103 -9.78 -34.94 7.47
N SER A 104 -8.50 -34.62 7.24
CA SER A 104 -7.85 -33.48 7.90
C SER A 104 -8.52 -32.16 7.52
N ASN A 105 -8.90 -31.32 8.49
CA ASN A 105 -9.41 -29.96 8.18
C ASN A 105 -8.32 -28.88 8.23
N ASN A 106 -7.06 -29.28 8.43
CA ASN A 106 -5.94 -28.34 8.66
C ASN A 106 -5.67 -27.43 7.46
N ARG A 107 -5.89 -27.93 6.23
CA ARG A 107 -5.72 -27.15 5.01
C ARG A 107 -6.74 -26.02 4.92
N ASN A 108 -8.01 -26.31 5.20
CA ASN A 108 -9.08 -25.31 5.16
C ASN A 108 -8.90 -24.26 6.26
N ILE A 109 -8.52 -24.67 7.48
CA ILE A 109 -8.21 -23.74 8.57
C ILE A 109 -7.09 -22.77 8.14
N LYS A 110 -5.99 -23.29 7.59
CA LYS A 110 -4.89 -22.43 7.10
C LYS A 110 -5.30 -21.51 5.95
N LEU A 111 -6.19 -21.95 5.07
CA LEU A 111 -6.73 -21.11 4.00
C LEU A 111 -7.60 -19.98 4.58
N GLN A 112 -8.43 -20.28 5.57
CA GLN A 112 -9.25 -19.28 6.26
C GLN A 112 -8.40 -18.28 7.05
N GLU A 113 -7.39 -18.75 7.78
CA GLU A 113 -6.43 -17.89 8.48
C GLU A 113 -5.70 -16.98 7.49
N GLY A 114 -5.17 -17.54 6.40
CA GLY A 114 -4.50 -16.76 5.36
C GLY A 114 -5.43 -15.76 4.66
N ALA A 115 -6.69 -16.11 4.43
CA ALA A 115 -7.71 -15.22 3.88
C ALA A 115 -8.01 -14.04 4.83
N GLN A 116 -8.10 -14.32 6.14
CA GLN A 116 -8.32 -13.28 7.14
C GLN A 116 -7.13 -12.33 7.23
N GLU A 117 -5.90 -12.85 7.23
CA GLU A 117 -4.67 -12.06 7.20
C GLU A 117 -4.60 -11.17 5.95
N LEU A 118 -4.89 -11.74 4.77
CA LEU A 118 -4.96 -10.99 3.52
C LEU A 118 -6.00 -9.87 3.58
N SER A 119 -7.16 -10.10 4.20
CA SER A 119 -8.21 -9.10 4.31
C SER A 119 -7.76 -7.91 5.17
N SER A 120 -7.14 -8.20 6.34
CA SER A 120 -6.59 -7.15 7.20
C SER A 120 -5.47 -6.35 6.53
N LEU A 121 -4.59 -7.01 5.77
CA LEU A 121 -3.55 -6.33 4.99
C LEU A 121 -4.15 -5.41 3.92
N VAL A 122 -5.23 -5.85 3.26
CA VAL A 122 -5.92 -5.02 2.25
C VAL A 122 -6.57 -3.79 2.87
N GLU A 123 -7.17 -3.91 4.06
CA GLU A 123 -7.72 -2.75 4.79
C GLU A 123 -6.63 -1.72 5.12
N GLU A 124 -5.47 -2.16 5.62
CA GLU A 124 -4.32 -1.30 5.90
C GLU A 124 -3.78 -0.63 4.62
N MET A 125 -3.64 -1.40 3.54
CA MET A 125 -3.22 -0.89 2.23
C MET A 125 -4.20 0.14 1.66
N THR A 126 -5.51 -0.05 1.88
CA THR A 126 -6.53 0.91 1.46
C THR A 126 -6.43 2.21 2.25
N ALA A 127 -6.27 2.13 3.57
CA ALA A 127 -6.12 3.32 4.42
C ALA A 127 -4.87 4.13 4.06
N THR A 128 -3.73 3.47 3.86
CA THR A 128 -2.47 4.12 3.44
C THR A 128 -2.58 4.75 2.05
N SER A 129 -3.27 4.10 1.13
CA SER A 129 -3.58 4.63 -0.21
C SER A 129 -4.41 5.91 -0.17
N GLU A 130 -5.44 5.95 0.67
CA GLU A 130 -6.25 7.16 0.89
C GLU A 130 -5.45 8.30 1.52
N GLU A 131 -4.53 8.00 2.45
CA GLU A 131 -3.62 8.99 3.03
C GLU A 131 -2.68 9.59 1.98
N VAL A 132 -2.08 8.76 1.13
CA VAL A 132 -1.20 9.22 0.06
C VAL A 132 -1.97 10.08 -0.95
N THR A 133 -3.20 9.70 -1.29
CA THR A 133 -4.07 10.50 -2.18
C THR A 133 -4.33 11.89 -1.61
N ARG A 134 -4.73 11.97 -0.33
CA ARG A 134 -4.94 13.26 0.37
C ARG A 134 -3.65 14.10 0.45
N SER A 135 -2.51 13.45 0.64
CA SER A 135 -1.21 14.13 0.67
C SER A 135 -0.83 14.71 -0.70
N ALA A 136 -1.11 13.98 -1.79
CA ALA A 136 -0.91 14.48 -3.16
C ALA A 136 -1.82 15.68 -3.48
N GLU A 137 -3.07 15.65 -3.04
CA GLU A 137 -4.00 16.78 -3.15
C GLU A 137 -3.50 18.01 -2.38
N GLY A 138 -3.12 17.83 -1.11
CA GLY A 138 -2.57 18.92 -0.30
C GLY A 138 -1.24 19.46 -0.84
N THR A 139 -0.43 18.63 -1.47
CA THR A 139 0.78 19.07 -2.19
C THR A 139 0.42 19.94 -3.38
N THR A 140 -0.59 19.55 -4.16
CA THR A 140 -1.06 20.32 -5.32
C THR A 140 -1.56 21.71 -4.90
N GLU A 141 -2.32 21.81 -3.81
CA GLU A 141 -2.78 23.10 -3.28
C GLU A 141 -1.62 24.03 -2.89
N ARG A 142 -0.59 23.47 -2.23
CA ARG A 142 0.63 24.24 -1.88
C ARG A 142 1.42 24.67 -3.10
N LEU A 143 1.45 23.86 -4.16
CA LEU A 143 2.09 24.21 -5.42
C LEU A 143 1.35 25.35 -6.13
N ASP A 144 0.02 25.37 -6.06
CA ASP A 144 -0.77 26.48 -6.61
C ASP A 144 -0.46 27.80 -5.86
N GLN A 145 -0.35 27.76 -4.53
CA GLN A 145 0.08 28.92 -3.72
C GLN A 145 1.51 29.35 -4.07
N LEU A 146 2.43 28.39 -4.25
CA LEU A 146 3.80 28.69 -4.63
C LEU A 146 3.87 29.32 -6.02
N ALA A 147 3.06 28.85 -6.97
CA ALA A 147 2.95 29.47 -8.30
C ALA A 147 2.49 30.93 -8.21
N GLU A 148 1.49 31.24 -7.38
CA GLU A 148 1.03 32.62 -7.15
C GLU A 148 2.13 33.51 -6.55
N HIS A 149 2.89 32.98 -5.58
CA HIS A 149 4.04 33.69 -5.02
C HIS A 149 5.14 33.95 -6.07
N THR A 150 5.44 32.99 -6.94
CA THR A 150 6.44 33.21 -8.01
C THR A 150 6.00 34.30 -8.99
N LEU A 151 4.71 34.38 -9.32
CA LEU A 151 4.17 35.46 -10.16
C LEU A 151 4.29 36.83 -9.49
N THR A 152 4.02 36.89 -8.19
CA THR A 152 4.18 38.12 -7.39
C THR A 152 5.64 38.57 -7.39
N MET A 153 6.59 37.66 -7.12
CA MET A 153 8.02 37.97 -7.13
C MET A 153 8.51 38.45 -8.50
N LEU A 154 8.03 37.86 -9.60
CA LEU A 154 8.35 38.33 -10.95
C LEU A 154 7.87 39.78 -11.15
N SER A 155 6.65 40.11 -10.70
CA SER A 155 6.13 41.47 -10.78
C SER A 155 6.97 42.47 -9.95
N GLU A 156 7.43 42.08 -8.77
CA GLU A 156 8.28 42.92 -7.92
C GLU A 156 9.66 43.17 -8.55
N ILE A 157 10.23 42.15 -9.22
CA ILE A 157 11.47 42.29 -9.97
C ILE A 157 11.30 43.26 -11.14
N GLU A 158 10.21 43.13 -11.92
CA GLU A 158 9.93 44.06 -13.02
C GLU A 158 9.77 45.51 -12.54
N SER A 159 9.08 45.72 -11.40
CA SER A 159 9.00 47.03 -10.75
C SER A 159 10.38 47.57 -10.36
N SER A 160 11.24 46.70 -9.82
CA SER A 160 12.59 47.07 -9.40
C SER A 160 13.49 47.42 -10.59
N PHE A 161 13.32 46.77 -11.75
CA PHE A 161 14.01 47.18 -12.98
C PHE A 161 13.65 48.60 -13.42
N GLN A 162 12.39 49.03 -13.26
CA GLN A 162 11.98 50.40 -13.56
C GLN A 162 12.65 51.42 -12.63
N ILE A 163 12.77 51.08 -11.34
CA ILE A 163 13.47 51.91 -10.35
C ILE A 163 14.95 52.01 -10.71
N LEU A 164 15.61 50.89 -11.02
CA LEU A 164 17.03 50.87 -11.39
C LEU A 164 17.31 51.69 -12.65
N THR A 165 16.41 51.63 -13.63
CA THR A 165 16.50 52.47 -14.84
C THR A 165 16.47 53.96 -14.48
N SER A 166 15.61 54.35 -13.53
CA SER A 166 15.53 55.73 -13.04
C SER A 166 16.79 56.14 -12.26
N VAL A 167 17.31 55.26 -11.41
CA VAL A 167 18.56 55.49 -10.66
C VAL A 167 19.74 55.65 -11.62
N LYS A 168 19.84 54.82 -12.66
CA LYS A 168 20.87 54.93 -13.69
C LYS A 168 20.79 56.28 -14.42
N HIS A 169 19.58 56.71 -14.79
CA HIS A 169 19.38 58.01 -15.41
C HIS A 169 19.83 59.17 -14.50
N ILE A 170 19.51 59.13 -13.20
CA ILE A 170 19.96 60.13 -12.22
C ILE A 170 21.49 60.12 -12.06
N ALA A 171 22.10 58.93 -12.05
CA ALA A 171 23.55 58.75 -11.96
C ALA A 171 24.26 59.36 -13.18
N ASP A 172 23.76 59.08 -14.40
CA ASP A 172 24.28 59.61 -15.65
C ASP A 172 24.13 61.15 -15.71
N GLN A 173 22.98 61.68 -15.27
CA GLN A 173 22.77 63.13 -15.17
C GLN A 173 23.72 63.79 -14.17
N SER A 174 23.92 63.18 -12.99
CA SER A 174 24.83 63.67 -11.97
C SER A 174 26.28 63.64 -12.45
N HIS A 175 26.66 62.60 -13.20
CA HIS A 175 27.97 62.51 -13.83
C HIS A 175 28.20 63.65 -14.84
N LEU A 176 27.23 63.91 -15.72
CA LEU A 176 27.30 65.01 -16.69
C LEU A 176 27.30 66.39 -16.02
N LEU A 177 26.49 66.59 -14.96
CA LEU A 177 26.48 67.82 -14.17
C LEU A 177 27.84 68.07 -13.51
N GLY A 178 28.42 67.06 -12.87
CA GLY A 178 29.75 67.14 -12.27
C GLY A 178 30.84 67.43 -13.31
N LEU A 179 30.74 66.83 -14.50
CA LEU A 179 31.65 67.13 -15.61
C LEU A 179 31.54 68.58 -16.08
N ASN A 180 30.33 69.08 -16.33
CA ASN A 180 30.11 70.46 -16.75
C ASN A 180 30.58 71.47 -15.70
N ALA A 181 30.31 71.20 -14.43
CA ALA A 181 30.77 72.03 -13.32
C ALA A 181 32.30 72.03 -13.18
N ALA A 182 32.96 70.89 -13.42
CA ALA A 182 34.42 70.79 -13.38
C ALA A 182 35.07 71.59 -14.53
N ILE A 183 34.45 71.59 -15.71
CA ILE A 183 34.88 72.41 -16.85
C ILE A 183 34.75 73.90 -16.52
N GLU A 184 33.62 74.33 -15.96
CA GLU A 184 33.40 75.75 -15.63
C GLU A 184 34.29 76.22 -14.47
N ALA A 185 34.55 75.36 -13.49
CA ALA A 185 35.52 75.61 -12.42
C ALA A 185 36.95 75.79 -12.96
N ALA A 186 37.37 74.98 -13.92
CA ALA A 186 38.66 75.16 -14.59
C ALA A 186 38.71 76.47 -15.39
N ARG A 187 37.60 76.88 -16.00
CA ARG A 187 37.47 78.14 -16.75
C ARG A 187 37.56 79.39 -15.86
N ALA A 188 37.06 79.30 -14.63
CA ALA A 188 37.15 80.37 -13.63
C ALA A 188 38.57 80.55 -13.01
N GLY A 189 39.53 79.68 -13.36
CA GLY A 189 40.92 79.80 -12.90
C GLY A 189 41.06 79.62 -11.39
N GLU A 190 41.86 80.47 -10.72
CA GLU A 190 42.11 80.37 -9.28
C GLU A 190 40.83 80.48 -8.43
N GLN A 191 39.85 81.27 -8.87
CA GLN A 191 38.57 81.45 -8.16
C GLN A 191 37.69 80.18 -8.18
N GLY A 192 37.96 79.25 -9.11
CA GLY A 192 37.19 78.02 -9.28
C GLY A 192 37.77 76.79 -8.58
N LEU A 193 38.96 76.87 -7.98
CA LEU A 193 39.68 75.71 -7.43
C LEU A 193 38.86 74.89 -6.43
N GLY A 194 38.19 75.56 -5.48
CA GLY A 194 37.33 74.89 -4.49
C GLY A 194 36.10 74.22 -5.11
N PHE A 195 35.46 74.88 -6.08
CA PHE A 195 34.33 74.32 -6.84
C PHE A 195 34.74 73.13 -7.71
N GLY A 196 35.96 73.15 -8.27
CA GLY A 196 36.50 72.07 -9.09
C GLY A 196 36.66 70.75 -8.33
N VAL A 197 37.07 70.82 -7.05
CA VAL A 197 37.16 69.64 -6.18
C VAL A 197 35.78 69.03 -5.96
N VAL A 198 34.78 69.85 -5.60
CA VAL A 198 33.41 69.39 -5.39
C VAL A 198 32.80 68.80 -6.66
N ALA A 199 33.00 69.46 -7.81
CA ALA A 199 32.50 68.98 -9.10
C ALA A 199 33.12 67.63 -9.50
N THR A 200 34.41 67.43 -9.22
CA THR A 200 35.09 66.15 -9.45
C THR A 200 34.51 65.02 -8.58
N GLU A 201 34.21 65.32 -7.31
CA GLU A 201 33.61 64.34 -6.41
C GLU A 201 32.17 63.99 -6.84
N ILE A 202 31.37 64.97 -7.23
CA ILE A 202 30.01 64.73 -7.79
C ILE A 202 30.09 63.84 -9.04
N ARG A 203 31.03 64.13 -9.96
CA ARG A 203 31.23 63.31 -11.17
C ARG A 203 31.57 61.86 -10.84
N LYS A 204 32.45 61.66 -9.85
CA LYS A 204 32.89 60.34 -9.39
C LYS A 204 31.75 59.59 -8.70
N LEU A 205 30.95 60.27 -7.87
CA LEU A 205 29.76 59.71 -7.24
C LEU A 205 28.74 59.25 -8.29
N GLY A 206 28.44 60.10 -9.29
CA GLY A 206 27.56 59.73 -10.39
C GLY A 206 28.03 58.48 -11.15
N ALA A 207 29.31 58.40 -11.51
CA ALA A 207 29.87 57.21 -12.15
C ALA A 207 29.74 55.96 -11.28
N THR A 208 30.13 56.06 -10.00
CA THR A 208 30.06 54.95 -9.05
C THR A 208 28.61 54.48 -8.83
N SER A 209 27.65 55.42 -8.75
CA SER A 209 26.23 55.09 -8.65
C SER A 209 25.71 54.37 -9.90
N GLY A 210 26.19 54.75 -11.09
CA GLY A 210 25.84 54.07 -12.34
C GLY A 210 26.36 52.62 -12.38
N ASP A 211 27.59 52.41 -11.93
CA ASP A 211 28.20 51.08 -11.85
C ASP A 211 27.49 50.17 -10.84
N LEU A 212 27.09 50.72 -9.68
CA LEU A 212 26.29 50.02 -8.68
C LEU A 212 24.90 49.66 -9.22
N ALA A 213 24.24 50.57 -9.95
CA ALA A 213 22.94 50.30 -10.57
C ALA A 213 23.03 49.15 -11.58
N ASN A 214 24.10 49.07 -12.38
CA ASN A 214 24.34 47.95 -13.29
C ASN A 214 24.53 46.62 -12.54
N HIS A 215 25.31 46.62 -11.46
CA HIS A 215 25.51 45.40 -10.65
C HIS A 215 24.20 44.90 -10.04
N ILE A 216 23.36 45.81 -9.53
CA ILE A 216 22.04 45.42 -8.99
C ILE A 216 21.17 44.87 -10.12
N HIS A 217 21.20 45.48 -11.32
CA HIS A 217 20.46 44.99 -12.48
C HIS A 217 20.84 43.54 -12.85
N GLU A 218 22.13 43.22 -12.90
CA GLU A 218 22.61 41.85 -13.16
C GLU A 218 22.12 40.86 -12.09
N GLN A 219 22.13 41.25 -10.81
CA GLN A 219 21.60 40.43 -9.73
C GLN A 219 20.09 40.20 -9.83
N MET A 220 19.32 41.21 -10.26
CA MET A 220 17.89 41.07 -10.49
C MET A 220 17.57 40.15 -11.65
N GLU A 221 18.37 40.18 -12.72
CA GLU A 221 18.21 39.27 -13.86
C GLU A 221 18.49 37.81 -13.44
N ALA A 222 19.52 37.59 -12.62
CA ALA A 222 19.79 36.27 -12.05
C ALA A 222 18.65 35.77 -11.15
N MET A 223 18.03 36.66 -10.35
CA MET A 223 16.84 36.33 -9.57
C MET A 223 15.65 35.96 -10.45
N LYS A 224 15.39 36.72 -11.52
CA LYS A 224 14.32 36.43 -12.49
C LYS A 224 14.50 35.05 -13.14
N GLN A 225 15.73 34.73 -13.54
CA GLN A 225 16.05 33.40 -14.08
C GLN A 225 15.80 32.29 -13.06
N SER A 226 16.20 32.50 -11.81
CA SER A 226 16.00 31.54 -10.71
C SER A 226 14.51 31.30 -10.43
N ILE A 227 13.68 32.33 -10.45
CA ILE A 227 12.22 32.20 -10.29
C ILE A 227 11.58 31.48 -11.48
N THR A 228 12.08 31.73 -12.70
CA THR A 228 11.61 31.01 -13.90
C THR A 228 11.89 29.51 -13.78
N GLN A 229 13.07 29.14 -13.30
CA GLN A 229 13.42 27.73 -13.02
C GLN A 229 12.56 27.15 -11.89
N MET A 230 12.28 27.94 -10.85
CA MET A 230 11.38 27.53 -9.77
C MET A 230 9.98 27.21 -10.29
N ASN A 231 9.44 28.04 -11.19
CA ASN A 231 8.13 27.82 -11.78
C ASN A 231 8.09 26.54 -12.63
N GLN A 232 9.17 26.24 -13.38
CA GLN A 232 9.28 24.96 -14.07
C GLN A 232 9.25 23.77 -13.10
N SER A 233 10.04 23.82 -12.03
CA SER A 233 10.03 22.77 -10.99
C SER A 233 8.66 22.60 -10.35
N VAL A 234 7.90 23.68 -10.15
CA VAL A 234 6.52 23.63 -9.64
C VAL A 234 5.62 22.85 -10.59
N GLN A 235 5.71 23.08 -11.91
CA GLN A 235 4.93 22.31 -12.88
C GLN A 235 5.31 20.83 -12.89
N ASP A 236 6.60 20.52 -12.82
CA ASP A 236 7.09 19.14 -12.83
C ASP A 236 6.60 18.36 -11.58
N ILE A 237 6.67 18.99 -10.39
CA ILE A 237 6.16 18.38 -9.14
C ILE A 237 4.63 18.23 -9.20
N ARG A 238 3.92 19.17 -9.81
CA ARG A 238 2.47 19.10 -9.96
C ARG A 238 2.05 17.93 -10.85
N GLU A 239 2.75 17.70 -11.95
CA GLU A 239 2.52 16.54 -12.81
C GLU A 239 2.79 15.24 -12.06
N PHE A 240 3.88 15.18 -11.30
CA PHE A 240 4.21 14.02 -10.46
C PHE A 240 3.13 13.73 -9.41
N ALA A 241 2.66 14.75 -8.69
CA ALA A 241 1.59 14.60 -7.68
C ALA A 241 0.29 14.09 -8.31
N ARG A 242 -0.07 14.59 -9.50
CA ARG A 242 -1.23 14.12 -10.25
C ARG A 242 -1.08 12.66 -10.69
N HIS A 243 0.10 12.28 -11.19
CA HIS A 243 0.36 10.89 -11.57
C HIS A 243 0.28 9.95 -10.35
N GLN A 244 0.83 10.38 -9.21
CA GLN A 244 0.76 9.64 -7.95
C GLN A 244 -0.69 9.36 -7.52
N ALA A 245 -1.57 10.36 -7.62
CA ALA A 245 -3.00 10.19 -7.30
C ALA A 245 -3.68 9.17 -8.24
N LEU A 246 -3.37 9.21 -9.54
CA LEU A 246 -3.90 8.25 -10.52
C LEU A 246 -3.42 6.82 -10.24
N SER A 247 -2.12 6.62 -10.00
CA SER A 247 -1.58 5.29 -9.64
C SER A 247 -2.22 4.74 -8.36
N MET A 248 -2.57 5.62 -7.41
CA MET A 248 -3.21 5.22 -6.17
C MET A 248 -4.67 4.76 -6.38
N GLN A 249 -5.38 5.37 -7.33
CA GLN A 249 -6.70 4.88 -7.76
C GLN A 249 -6.61 3.49 -8.41
N GLU A 250 -5.57 3.23 -9.19
CA GLU A 250 -5.33 1.90 -9.79
C GLU A 250 -5.02 0.85 -8.73
N LEU A 251 -4.19 1.18 -7.73
CA LEU A 251 -3.92 0.31 -6.59
C LEU A 251 -5.19 -0.03 -5.81
N ASN A 252 -6.05 0.96 -5.55
CA ASN A 252 -7.34 0.71 -4.88
C ASN A 252 -8.22 -0.29 -5.64
N ARG A 253 -8.23 -0.26 -6.98
CA ARG A 253 -8.95 -1.28 -7.77
C ARG A 253 -8.35 -2.67 -7.59
N ALA A 254 -7.03 -2.79 -7.55
CA ALA A 254 -6.35 -4.05 -7.28
C ALA A 254 -6.67 -4.57 -5.87
N TYR A 255 -6.69 -3.68 -4.87
CA TYR A 255 -7.04 -4.02 -3.49
C TYR A 255 -8.46 -4.58 -3.37
N VAL A 256 -9.44 -3.96 -4.03
CA VAL A 256 -10.82 -4.47 -4.09
C VAL A 256 -10.86 -5.89 -4.67
N HIS A 257 -10.08 -6.17 -5.71
CA HIS A 257 -9.99 -7.51 -6.28
C HIS A 257 -9.35 -8.53 -5.32
N ILE A 258 -8.30 -8.14 -4.59
CA ILE A 258 -7.64 -9.00 -3.59
C ILE A 258 -8.60 -9.27 -2.43
N ALA A 259 -9.30 -8.26 -1.92
CA ALA A 259 -10.33 -8.43 -0.89
C ALA A 259 -11.43 -9.41 -1.33
N GLY A 260 -11.89 -9.31 -2.58
CA GLY A 260 -12.84 -10.27 -3.15
C GLY A 260 -12.30 -11.70 -3.15
N THR A 261 -11.05 -11.87 -3.58
CA THR A 261 -10.38 -13.18 -3.59
C THR A 261 -10.21 -13.76 -2.17
N ALA A 262 -9.84 -12.92 -1.21
CA ALA A 262 -9.72 -13.33 0.20
C ALA A 262 -11.08 -13.77 0.76
N ASN A 263 -12.14 -13.03 0.46
CA ASN A 263 -13.50 -13.42 0.84
C ASN A 263 -13.93 -14.75 0.22
N ASP A 264 -13.61 -14.99 -1.06
CA ASP A 264 -13.89 -16.26 -1.72
C ASP A 264 -13.13 -17.42 -1.06
N LEU A 265 -11.86 -17.23 -0.72
CA LEU A 265 -11.04 -18.23 -0.02
C LEU A 265 -11.57 -18.56 1.39
N SER A 266 -12.06 -17.54 2.11
CA SER A 266 -12.65 -17.73 3.45
C SER A 266 -13.92 -18.59 3.40
N ASN A 267 -14.66 -18.53 2.29
CA ASN A 267 -15.94 -19.22 2.10
C ASN A 267 -15.83 -20.59 1.40
N LEU A 268 -14.63 -21.05 1.03
CA LEU A 268 -14.42 -22.39 0.48
C LEU A 268 -14.72 -23.47 1.55
N HIS A 269 -15.63 -24.39 1.23
CA HIS A 269 -16.04 -25.53 2.07
C HIS A 269 -15.74 -26.87 1.38
#